data_AF-A0A945HYM6-F1
#
_entry.id   AF-A0A945HYM6-F1
#
_cell.length_a   1.000
_cell.length_b   1.000
_cell.length_c   1.000
_cell.angle_alpha   90.00
_cell.angle_beta   90.00
_cell.angle_gamma   90.00
#
_symmetry.space_group_name_H-M   'P 1'
#
loop_
_entity.id
_entity.type
_entity.pdbx_description
1 polymer ?
#
loop_
_entity_poly.entity_id
_entity_poly.type
_entity_poly.pdbx_seq_one_letter_code
_entity_poly.pdbx_strand_id
1 'polypeptide(L)'
;MSVDIQPFNVDHNKYGWLQGKVNYVSPIPADDYAMLETLGNKNVIELIDFRGSTYKVVVILETDPNTFSGFKWSNNKGPQIKLTTGQLSIGYVNVKVKAPIDFVLPIFNDYFN
;
A
#
# COMPACT_ATOMS: atom_id res chain seq x y z
N MET A 1 5.95 9.43 -0.08
CA MET A 1 4.63 8.97 0.40
C MET A 1 4.76 7.52 0.86
N SER A 2 4.43 7.24 2.12
CA SER A 2 4.42 5.88 2.66
C SER A 2 3.12 5.16 2.27
N VAL A 3 3.19 3.84 2.19
CA VAL A 3 2.05 2.98 1.87
C VAL A 3 2.02 1.85 2.87
N ASP A 4 0.85 1.64 3.48
CA ASP A 4 0.55 0.47 4.30
C ASP A 4 -0.15 -0.56 3.43
N ILE A 5 0.37 -1.78 3.35
CA ILE A 5 -0.16 -2.86 2.52
C ILE A 5 -0.68 -4.01 3.41
N GLN A 6 -1.89 -4.46 3.12
CA GLN A 6 -2.49 -5.66 3.70
C GLN A 6 -2.64 -6.74 2.62
N PRO A 7 -1.80 -7.79 2.66
CA PRO A 7 -1.99 -8.96 1.82
C PRO A 7 -3.28 -9.73 2.21
N PHE A 8 -3.97 -10.31 1.22
CA PHE A 8 -5.29 -10.93 1.44
C PHE A 8 -5.31 -12.06 2.49
N ASN A 9 -4.21 -12.78 2.66
CA ASN A 9 -4.11 -13.90 3.62
C ASN A 9 -3.46 -13.51 4.96
N VAL A 10 -3.27 -12.21 5.23
CA VAL A 10 -2.64 -11.70 6.46
C VAL A 10 -3.64 -10.87 7.25
N ASP A 11 -3.84 -11.27 8.51
CA ASP A 11 -4.56 -10.44 9.47
C ASP A 11 -3.64 -9.33 10.00
N HIS A 12 -3.93 -8.09 9.59
CA HIS A 12 -3.16 -6.90 9.97
C HIS A 12 -3.26 -6.61 11.48
N ASN A 13 -4.33 -7.03 12.16
CA ASN A 13 -4.46 -6.84 13.60
C ASN A 13 -3.46 -7.69 14.38
N LYS A 14 -3.08 -8.84 13.82
CA LYS A 14 -2.11 -9.76 14.43
C LYS A 14 -0.68 -9.47 13.98
N TYR A 15 -0.48 -9.19 12.70
CA TYR A 15 0.87 -9.13 12.11
C TYR A 15 1.29 -7.73 11.63
N GLY A 16 0.44 -6.73 11.81
CA GLY A 16 0.70 -5.38 11.33
C GLY A 16 0.58 -5.24 9.81
N TRP A 17 1.06 -4.10 9.32
CA TRP A 17 0.99 -3.69 7.93
C TRP A 17 2.35 -3.85 7.25
N LEU A 18 2.36 -4.39 6.03
CA LEU A 18 3.55 -4.41 5.20
C LEU A 18 3.86 -2.97 4.77
N GLN A 19 5.11 -2.53 4.93
CA GLN A 19 5.51 -1.15 4.68
C GLN A 19 6.07 -0.98 3.26
N GLY A 20 5.65 0.08 2.58
CA GLY A 20 6.16 0.43 1.26
C GLY A 20 6.24 1.94 1.03
N LYS A 21 6.87 2.31 -0.09
CA LYS A 21 6.98 3.69 -0.58
C LYS A 21 6.50 3.78 -2.01
N VAL A 22 5.70 4.80 -2.30
CA VAL A 22 5.29 5.11 -3.68
C VAL A 22 6.54 5.48 -4.48
N ASN A 23 6.80 4.72 -5.54
CA ASN A 23 7.89 4.95 -6.47
C ASN A 23 7.41 5.71 -7.71
N TYR A 24 6.22 5.37 -8.21
CA TYR A 24 5.68 5.96 -9.41
C TYR A 24 4.15 6.01 -9.38
N VAL A 25 3.58 7.09 -9.92
CA VAL A 25 2.14 7.25 -10.15
C VAL A 25 1.97 7.62 -11.61
N SER A 26 1.10 6.91 -12.33
CA SER A 26 0.77 7.22 -13.71
C SER A 26 0.06 8.58 -13.82
N PRO A 27 0.43 9.44 -14.79
CA PRO A 27 -0.26 10.70 -15.02
C PRO A 27 -1.61 10.52 -15.73
N ILE A 28 -1.81 9.38 -16.40
CA ILE A 28 -3.04 9.01 -17.08
C ILE A 28 -3.69 7.82 -16.38
N PRO A 29 -5.03 7.69 -16.45
CA PRO A 29 -5.70 6.49 -15.97
C PRO A 29 -5.18 5.23 -16.67
N ALA A 30 -5.29 4.11 -15.96
CA ALA A 30 -4.90 2.81 -16.46
C ALA A 30 -5.82 2.39 -17.62
N ASP A 31 -5.21 1.76 -18.61
CA ASP A 31 -5.88 1.18 -19.78
C ASP A 31 -6.07 -0.33 -19.57
N ASP A 32 -7.24 -0.85 -19.92
CA ASP A 32 -7.65 -2.24 -19.68
C ASP A 32 -6.65 -3.23 -20.32
N TYR A 33 -6.14 -2.91 -21.53
CA TYR A 33 -5.15 -3.76 -22.20
C TYR A 33 -3.82 -3.81 -21.45
N ALA A 34 -3.32 -2.65 -20.99
CA ALA A 34 -2.10 -2.58 -20.18
C ALA A 34 -2.26 -3.28 -18.82
N MET A 35 -3.46 -3.21 -18.22
CA MET A 35 -3.79 -3.95 -16.99
C MET A 35 -3.81 -5.46 -17.23
N LEU A 36 -4.36 -5.92 -18.37
CA LEU A 36 -4.36 -7.33 -18.74
C LEU A 36 -2.97 -7.90 -18.98
N GLU A 37 -2.09 -7.14 -19.63
CA GLU A 37 -0.69 -7.52 -19.81
C GLU A 37 0.04 -7.67 -18.46
N THR A 38 -0.25 -6.77 -17.51
CA THR A 38 0.42 -6.76 -16.20
C THR A 38 -0.15 -7.79 -15.22
N LEU A 39 -1.48 -7.91 -15.13
CA LEU A 39 -2.17 -8.74 -14.15
C LEU A 39 -2.45 -10.17 -14.67
N GLY A 40 -2.51 -10.35 -15.99
CA GLY A 40 -2.72 -11.65 -16.64
C GLY A 40 -4.09 -12.30 -16.38
N ASN A 41 -5.02 -11.62 -15.71
CA ASN A 41 -6.32 -12.17 -15.33
C ASN A 41 -7.44 -11.15 -15.45
N LYS A 42 -8.37 -11.42 -16.39
CA LYS A 42 -9.52 -10.55 -16.67
C LYS A 42 -10.49 -10.40 -15.48
N ASN A 43 -10.67 -11.45 -14.67
CA ASN A 43 -11.57 -11.38 -13.51
C ASN A 43 -11.04 -10.42 -12.43
N VAL A 44 -9.71 -10.26 -12.34
CA VAL A 44 -9.08 -9.29 -11.42
C VAL A 44 -9.32 -7.86 -11.91
N ILE A 45 -9.27 -7.65 -13.23
CA ILE A 45 -9.53 -6.35 -13.85
C ILE A 45 -10.97 -5.94 -13.61
N GLU A 46 -11.93 -6.83 -13.85
CA GLU A 46 -13.36 -6.55 -13.60
C GLU A 46 -13.63 -6.17 -12.14
N LEU A 47 -12.93 -6.78 -11.17
CA LEU A 47 -13.02 -6.41 -9.76
C LEU A 47 -12.50 -4.99 -9.47
N ILE A 48 -11.45 -4.56 -10.19
CA ILE A 48 -10.84 -3.23 -10.06
C ILE A 48 -11.71 -2.19 -10.77
N ASP A 49 -12.10 -2.46 -12.01
CA ASP A 49 -12.84 -1.54 -12.90
C ASP A 49 -14.27 -1.28 -12.44
N PHE A 50 -14.87 -2.20 -11.67
CA PHE A 50 -16.16 -1.94 -11.02
C PHE A 50 -16.15 -0.65 -10.18
N ARG A 51 -14.97 -0.17 -9.76
CA ARG A 51 -14.80 1.07 -8.98
C ARG A 51 -14.58 2.33 -9.83
N GLY A 52 -14.63 2.22 -11.15
CA GLY A 52 -14.39 3.31 -12.10
C GLY A 52 -12.94 3.43 -12.56
N SER A 53 -12.61 4.51 -13.25
CA SER A 53 -11.28 4.75 -13.82
C SER A 53 -10.20 4.82 -12.73
N THR A 54 -9.20 3.93 -12.79
CA THR A 54 -8.14 3.83 -11.77
C THR A 54 -6.79 4.29 -12.32
N TYR A 55 -5.88 4.72 -11.43
CA TYR A 55 -4.51 5.08 -11.81
C TYR A 55 -3.53 3.99 -11.39
N LYS A 56 -2.53 3.71 -12.23
CA LYS A 56 -1.45 2.78 -11.87
C LYS A 56 -0.50 3.44 -10.87
N VAL A 57 -0.29 2.78 -9.74
CA VAL A 57 0.69 3.16 -8.71
C VAL A 57 1.68 2.02 -8.52
N VAL A 58 2.98 2.32 -8.57
CA VAL A 58 4.06 1.38 -8.28
C VAL A 58 4.62 1.68 -6.91
N VAL A 59 4.61 0.68 -6.04
CA VAL A 59 5.10 0.78 -4.66
C VAL A 59 6.30 -0.14 -4.51
N ILE A 60 7.39 0.38 -3.95
CA ILE A 60 8.54 -0.42 -3.54
C ILE A 60 8.33 -0.83 -2.09
N LEU A 61 8.35 -2.14 -1.83
CA LEU A 61 8.28 -2.69 -0.48
C LEU A 61 9.58 -2.40 0.27
N GLU A 62 9.47 -1.96 1.52
CA GLU A 62 10.64 -1.80 2.38
C GLU A 62 11.12 -3.19 2.85
N THR A 63 12.43 -3.41 2.86
CA THR A 63 13.03 -4.67 3.29
C THR A 63 13.44 -4.63 4.76
N ASP A 64 13.36 -5.76 5.44
CA ASP A 64 13.87 -5.93 6.80
C ASP A 64 14.43 -7.35 6.96
N PRO A 65 15.77 -7.50 7.11
CA PRO A 65 16.41 -8.80 7.25
C PRO A 65 16.05 -9.53 8.54
N ASN A 66 15.43 -8.86 9.51
CA ASN A 66 15.04 -9.46 10.79
C ASN A 66 13.68 -10.17 10.73
N THR A 67 12.92 -10.02 9.64
CA THR A 67 11.60 -10.65 9.47
C THR A 67 11.71 -11.92 8.63
N PHE A 68 10.83 -12.88 8.89
CA PHE A 68 10.79 -14.14 8.12
C PHE A 68 10.52 -13.92 6.62
N SER A 69 9.69 -12.92 6.31
CA SER A 69 9.34 -12.57 4.93
C SER A 69 10.44 -11.81 4.17
N GLY A 70 11.42 -11.23 4.87
CA GLY A 70 12.42 -10.32 4.31
C GLY A 70 11.93 -8.89 4.07
N PHE A 71 10.68 -8.59 4.41
CA PHE A 71 10.07 -7.26 4.25
C PHE A 71 9.74 -6.61 5.59
N LYS A 72 9.68 -5.29 5.61
CA LYS A 72 9.40 -4.52 6.81
C LYS A 72 7.91 -4.50 7.11
N TRP A 73 7.57 -4.73 8.38
CA TRP A 73 6.21 -4.71 8.89
C TRP A 73 6.08 -3.67 10.01
N SER A 74 4.89 -3.09 10.17
CA SER A 74 4.65 -2.07 11.21
C SER A 74 4.90 -2.57 12.64
N ASN A 75 4.86 -3.90 12.86
CA ASN A 75 5.15 -4.53 14.15
C ASN A 75 6.58 -5.12 14.25
N ASN A 76 7.44 -4.88 13.27
CA ASN A 76 8.83 -5.38 13.17
C ASN A 76 9.00 -6.92 13.21
N LYS A 77 7.93 -7.71 13.09
CA LYS A 77 7.99 -9.18 13.06
C LYS A 77 7.38 -9.75 11.80
N GLY A 78 6.22 -9.22 11.42
CA GLY A 78 5.39 -9.75 10.35
C GLY A 78 4.91 -11.18 10.62
N PRO A 79 4.19 -11.77 9.65
CA PRO A 79 3.80 -13.17 9.67
C PRO A 79 4.95 -14.10 9.25
N GLN A 80 4.93 -15.35 9.73
CA GLN A 80 5.83 -16.42 9.26
C GLN A 80 5.34 -17.01 7.92
N ILE A 81 5.05 -16.15 6.94
CA ILE A 81 4.67 -16.56 5.59
C ILE A 81 5.61 -15.91 4.57
N LYS A 82 5.79 -16.57 3.43
CA LYS A 82 6.44 -15.96 2.26
C LYS A 82 5.39 -15.24 1.43
N LEU A 83 5.71 -14.01 1.00
CA LEU A 83 4.88 -13.30 0.03
C LEU A 83 5.12 -13.89 -1.36
N THR A 84 4.04 -14.06 -2.11
CA THR A 84 4.10 -14.60 -3.48
C THR A 84 3.75 -13.51 -4.48
N THR A 85 4.42 -13.51 -5.62
CA THR A 85 4.07 -12.63 -6.75
C THR A 85 2.62 -12.87 -7.20
N GLY A 86 1.91 -11.80 -7.55
CA GLY A 86 0.51 -11.87 -7.96
C GLY A 86 -0.49 -12.01 -6.81
N GLN A 87 -0.03 -12.00 -5.56
CA GLN A 87 -0.91 -12.00 -4.41
C GLN A 87 -1.70 -10.68 -4.30
N LEU A 88 -3.03 -10.77 -4.33
CA LEU A 88 -3.91 -9.63 -4.13
C LEU A 88 -3.71 -9.02 -2.74
N SER A 89 -3.65 -7.70 -2.70
CA SER A 89 -3.40 -6.91 -1.50
C SER A 89 -4.16 -5.60 -1.57
N ILE A 90 -4.48 -5.05 -0.41
CA ILE A 90 -5.07 -3.71 -0.29
C ILE A 90 -3.97 -2.75 0.17
N GLY A 91 -3.77 -1.66 -0.56
CA GLY A 91 -2.80 -0.62 -0.22
C GLY A 91 -3.48 0.66 0.24
N TYR A 92 -2.95 1.26 1.31
CA TYR A 92 -3.38 2.53 1.88
C TYR A 92 -2.26 3.54 1.70
N VAL A 93 -2.46 4.52 0.81
CA VAL A 93 -1.47 5.54 0.52
C VAL A 93 -1.66 6.71 1.47
N ASN A 94 -0.65 6.97 2.30
CA ASN A 94 -0.69 8.07 3.27
C ASN A 94 -0.34 9.39 2.55
N VAL A 95 -1.37 10.13 2.13
CA VAL A 95 -1.24 11.42 1.41
C VAL A 95 -0.95 12.60 2.34
N LYS A 96 -1.38 12.53 3.60
CA LYS A 96 -1.13 13.55 4.62
C LYS A 96 -1.09 12.89 5.99
N VAL A 97 -0.04 13.18 6.76
CA VAL A 97 0.07 12.79 8.16
C VAL A 97 -0.13 14.04 9.00
N LYS A 98 -1.01 13.98 9.99
CA LYS A 98 -1.31 15.09 10.90
C LYS A 98 -1.29 14.57 12.33
N ALA A 99 -0.62 15.28 13.25
CA ALA A 99 -0.58 14.84 14.63
C ALA A 99 -1.96 15.03 15.28
N PRO A 100 -2.40 14.14 16.19
CA PRO A 100 -3.68 14.29 16.87
C PRO A 100 -3.83 15.64 17.59
N ILE A 101 -2.74 16.16 18.16
CA ILE A 101 -2.73 17.46 18.86
C ILE A 101 -3.08 18.62 17.93
N ASP A 102 -2.77 18.53 16.64
CA ASP A 102 -3.07 19.56 15.64
C ASP A 102 -4.58 19.64 15.31
N PHE A 103 -5.38 18.65 15.74
CA PHE A 103 -6.85 18.72 15.66
C PHE A 103 -7.46 19.42 16.88
N VAL A 104 -6.79 19.35 18.03
CA VAL A 104 -7.25 19.97 19.28
C VAL A 104 -6.76 21.41 19.41
N LEU A 105 -5.49 21.67 19.02
CA LEU A 105 -4.83 22.97 19.11
C LEU A 105 -4.26 23.33 17.72
N PRO A 106 -5.08 23.93 16.84
CA PRO A 106 -4.67 24.24 15.46
C PRO A 106 -3.52 25.26 15.39
N ILE A 107 -3.28 26.04 16.44
CA ILE A 107 -2.21 27.05 16.53
C ILE A 107 -0.81 26.52 16.27
N PHE A 108 -0.55 25.23 16.54
CA PHE A 108 0.77 24.64 16.28
C PHE A 108 1.07 24.50 14.79
N ASN A 109 0.03 24.38 13.97
CA ASN A 109 0.14 24.24 12.53
C ASN A 109 0.63 25.53 11.85
N ASP A 110 0.40 26.69 12.48
CA ASP A 110 0.80 28.01 11.95
C ASP A 110 2.20 28.44 12.42
N TYR A 111 2.68 27.90 13.55
CA TYR A 111 3.96 28.30 14.15
C TYR A 111 5.13 27.33 13.88
N PHE A 112 4.86 26.06 13.63
CA PHE A 112 5.90 25.01 13.51
C PHE A 112 5.95 24.31 12.14
N ASN A 113 5.20 24.80 11.14
CA ASN A 113 5.35 24.39 9.73
C ASN A 113 6.27 25.34 8.97
#